data_AF-A0A0S4MR39-F1
#
_entry.id   AF-A0A0S4MR39-F1
#
_cell.length_a   1.000
_cell.length_b   1.000
_cell.length_c   1.000
_cell.angle_alpha   90.00
_cell.angle_beta   90.00
_cell.angle_gamma   90.00
#
_symmetry.space_group_name_H-M   'P 1'
#
loop_
_entity.id
_entity.type
_entity.pdbx_description
1 polymer ?
#
loop_
_entity_poly.entity_id
_entity_poly.type
_entity_poly.pdbx_seq_one_letter_code
_entity_poly.pdbx_strand_id
1 'polypeptide(L)'
;MKHEKIKKLVSEYIDGELKKNIELVEEHLKSCDECSQLVELHNLVREVMSEGIVEVSPYIFTKVLARIRERKLKQGVWDYVIGFAREIAIALVFIFLLLLGFELISRGTRVRIEEAVLGDTPSIQKVMSSGGELTKDEVLELTLTINGDRKK
;
A
#
# COMPACT_ATOMS: atom_id res chain seq x y z
N MET A 1 -27.93 -13.20 -5.15
CA MET A 1 -27.00 -12.05 -5.31
C MET A 1 -26.82 -11.35 -3.96
N LYS A 2 -25.66 -10.77 -3.63
CA LYS A 2 -25.48 -10.06 -2.33
C LYS A 2 -26.35 -8.79 -2.33
N HIS A 3 -27.20 -8.63 -1.32
CA HIS A 3 -28.16 -7.54 -1.14
C HIS A 3 -27.54 -6.14 -1.39
N GLU A 4 -26.35 -5.88 -0.85
CA GLU A 4 -25.63 -4.61 -1.05
C GLU A 4 -25.29 -4.28 -2.51
N LYS A 5 -25.05 -5.29 -3.35
CA LYS A 5 -24.64 -5.08 -4.75
C LYS A 5 -25.80 -4.75 -5.67
N ILE A 6 -27.01 -5.21 -5.34
CA ILE A 6 -28.19 -5.01 -6.18
C ILE A 6 -29.04 -3.82 -5.72
N LYS A 7 -28.84 -3.33 -4.50
CA LYS A 7 -29.56 -2.18 -3.92
C LYS A 7 -29.62 -0.96 -4.84
N LYS A 8 -28.52 -0.64 -5.55
CA LYS A 8 -28.52 0.47 -6.52
C LYS A 8 -29.47 0.21 -7.69
N LEU A 9 -29.44 -1.00 -8.24
CA LEU A 9 -30.30 -1.41 -9.35
C LEU A 9 -31.77 -1.46 -8.94
N VAL A 10 -32.06 -1.91 -7.71
CA VAL A 10 -33.42 -1.88 -7.14
C VAL A 10 -33.91 -0.44 -6.98
N SER A 11 -33.07 0.49 -6.53
CA SER A 11 -33.44 1.92 -6.45
C SER A 11 -33.74 2.50 -7.84
N GLU A 12 -32.84 2.28 -8.81
CA GLU A 12 -33.04 2.72 -10.20
C GLU A 12 -34.30 2.11 -10.83
N TYR A 13 -34.64 0.86 -10.46
CA TYR A 13 -35.88 0.19 -10.88
C TYR A 13 -37.13 0.87 -10.32
N ILE A 14 -37.12 1.18 -9.01
CA ILE A 14 -38.22 1.88 -8.33
C ILE A 14 -38.48 3.27 -8.95
N ASP A 15 -37.39 3.99 -9.26
CA ASP A 15 -37.45 5.32 -9.87
C ASP A 15 -37.84 5.29 -11.35
N GLY A 16 -37.86 4.11 -11.99
CA GLY A 16 -38.16 3.93 -13.41
C GLY A 16 -36.99 4.32 -14.34
N GLU A 17 -35.79 4.50 -13.78
CA GLU A 17 -34.58 4.90 -14.52
C GLU A 17 -33.77 3.69 -15.02
N LEU A 18 -34.11 2.48 -14.58
CA LEU A 18 -33.38 1.27 -14.95
C LEU A 18 -33.64 0.87 -16.42
N LYS A 19 -32.61 1.00 -17.27
CA LYS A 19 -32.70 0.68 -18.71
C LYS A 19 -32.24 -0.73 -19.09
N LYS A 20 -31.47 -1.39 -18.23
CA LYS A 20 -30.85 -2.71 -18.47
C LYS A 20 -30.90 -3.53 -17.18
N ASN A 21 -30.75 -4.85 -17.28
CA ASN A 21 -30.72 -5.77 -16.11
C ASN A 21 -32.04 -5.83 -15.32
N ILE A 22 -33.17 -5.53 -15.96
CA ILE A 22 -34.49 -5.58 -15.33
C ILE A 22 -34.79 -7.00 -14.82
N GLU A 23 -34.53 -8.02 -15.65
CA GLU A 23 -34.74 -9.43 -15.30
C GLU A 23 -33.98 -9.83 -14.03
N LEU A 24 -32.75 -9.33 -13.83
CA LEU A 24 -31.95 -9.61 -12.65
C LEU A 24 -32.55 -8.99 -11.38
N VAL A 25 -33.16 -7.80 -11.50
CA VAL A 25 -33.85 -7.15 -10.38
C VAL A 25 -35.15 -7.89 -10.06
N GLU A 26 -35.94 -8.25 -11.07
CA GLU A 26 -37.18 -9.01 -10.89
C GLU A 26 -36.94 -10.39 -10.27
N GLU A 27 -35.87 -11.09 -10.68
CA GLU A 27 -35.45 -12.34 -10.05
C GLU A 27 -35.07 -12.13 -8.58
N HIS A 28 -34.34 -11.05 -8.29
CA HIS A 28 -33.98 -10.72 -6.91
C HIS A 28 -35.20 -10.41 -6.04
N LEU A 29 -36.15 -9.62 -6.54
CA LEU A 29 -37.38 -9.26 -5.83
C LEU A 29 -38.22 -10.50 -5.47
N LYS A 30 -38.25 -11.52 -6.32
CA LYS A 30 -38.90 -12.81 -6.02
C LYS A 30 -38.24 -13.59 -4.88
N SER A 31 -36.96 -13.34 -4.62
CA SER A 31 -36.15 -14.08 -3.65
C SER A 31 -35.81 -13.31 -2.37
N CYS A 32 -36.12 -12.01 -2.32
CA CYS A 32 -35.72 -11.11 -1.24
C CYS A 32 -36.90 -10.29 -0.75
N ASP A 33 -37.49 -10.74 0.36
CA ASP A 33 -38.65 -10.11 0.99
C ASP A 33 -38.41 -8.64 1.34
N GLU A 34 -37.21 -8.31 1.84
CA GLU A 34 -36.85 -6.93 2.20
C GLU A 34 -36.91 -5.98 0.99
N CYS A 35 -36.41 -6.42 -0.17
CA CYS A 35 -36.45 -5.61 -1.38
C CYS A 35 -37.86 -5.55 -1.97
N SER A 36 -38.64 -6.63 -1.90
CA SER A 36 -40.04 -6.62 -2.34
C SER A 36 -40.88 -5.64 -1.52
N GLN A 37 -40.76 -5.71 -0.19
CA GLN A 37 -41.46 -4.80 0.73
C GLN A 37 -41.09 -3.34 0.48
N LEU A 38 -39.83 -3.06 0.14
CA LEU A 38 -39.38 -1.71 -0.19
C LEU A 38 -40.07 -1.17 -1.46
N VAL A 39 -40.19 -2.00 -2.51
CA VAL A 39 -40.88 -1.64 -3.76
C VAL A 39 -42.37 -1.42 -3.50
N GLU A 40 -43.02 -2.30 -2.74
CA GLU A 40 -44.43 -2.18 -2.37
C GLU A 40 -44.71 -0.90 -1.58
N LEU A 41 -43.91 -0.61 -0.55
CA LEU A 41 -44.02 0.62 0.22
C LEU A 41 -43.86 1.86 -0.67
N HIS A 42 -42.89 1.83 -1.60
CA HIS A 42 -42.70 2.93 -2.51
C HIS A 42 -43.90 3.13 -3.45
N ASN A 43 -44.46 2.05 -3.99
CA ASN A 43 -45.65 2.10 -4.84
C ASN A 43 -46.86 2.67 -4.08
N LEU A 44 -47.07 2.23 -2.84
CA LEU A 44 -48.11 2.76 -1.96
C LEU A 44 -47.94 4.26 -1.72
N VAL A 45 -46.71 4.71 -1.43
CA VAL A 45 -46.43 6.14 -1.24
C VAL A 45 -46.70 6.93 -2.52
N ARG A 46 -46.32 6.39 -3.69
CA ARG A 46 -46.58 7.03 -5.00
C ARG A 46 -48.08 7.15 -5.26
N GLU A 47 -48.86 6.13 -4.95
CA GLU A 47 -50.33 6.12 -5.08
C GLU A 47 -50.95 7.17 -4.16
N VAL A 48 -50.61 7.17 -2.87
CA VAL A 48 -51.10 8.17 -1.90
C VAL A 48 -50.73 9.60 -2.29
N MET A 49 -49.51 9.81 -2.82
CA MET A 49 -49.10 11.13 -3.32
C MET A 49 -49.90 11.55 -4.56
N SER A 50 -50.27 10.61 -5.43
CA SER A 50 -51.04 10.90 -6.65
C SER A 50 -52.48 11.32 -6.35
N GLU A 51 -53.04 10.88 -5.22
CA GLU A 51 -54.37 11.29 -4.75
C GLU A 51 -54.40 12.71 -4.17
N GLY A 52 -53.24 13.34 -3.95
CA GLY A 52 -53.14 14.75 -3.54
C GLY A 52 -53.57 15.06 -2.09
N ILE A 53 -53.84 14.04 -1.27
CA ILE A 53 -54.37 14.17 0.11
C ILE A 53 -53.25 14.18 1.15
N VAL A 54 -52.06 14.70 0.83
CA VAL A 54 -50.91 14.64 1.73
C VAL A 54 -50.68 15.98 2.41
N GLU A 55 -51.24 16.14 3.61
CA GLU A 55 -50.84 17.20 4.53
C GLU A 55 -49.49 16.85 5.19
N VAL A 56 -48.46 17.62 4.86
CA VAL A 56 -47.12 17.44 5.42
C VAL A 56 -47.07 18.07 6.80
N SER A 57 -46.71 17.28 7.82
CA SER A 57 -46.52 17.79 9.18
C SER A 57 -45.52 18.97 9.21
N PRO A 58 -45.84 20.09 9.89
CA PRO A 58 -44.97 21.28 9.98
C PRO A 58 -43.57 21.00 10.55
N TYR A 59 -43.41 19.89 11.27
CA TYR A 59 -42.16 19.51 11.95
C TYR A 59 -41.36 18.45 11.20
N ILE A 60 -41.78 18.03 9.99
CA ILE A 60 -41.00 17.06 9.21
C ILE A 60 -39.62 17.61 8.90
N PHE A 61 -39.52 18.88 8.52
CA PHE A 61 -38.24 19.49 8.20
C PHE A 61 -37.28 19.47 9.39
N THR A 62 -37.75 19.84 10.59
CA THR A 62 -36.91 19.86 11.79
C THR A 62 -36.48 18.45 12.21
N LYS A 63 -37.37 17.46 12.12
CA LYS A 63 -37.05 16.05 12.40
C LYS A 63 -36.02 15.49 11.41
N VAL A 64 -36.18 15.76 10.12
CA VAL A 64 -35.23 15.33 9.08
C VAL A 64 -33.86 15.96 9.32
N LEU A 65 -33.81 17.26 9.58
CA LEU A 65 -32.57 17.99 9.81
C LEU A 65 -31.82 17.49 11.06
N ALA A 66 -32.56 17.19 12.13
CA ALA A 66 -32.01 16.57 13.34
C ALA A 66 -31.40 15.19 13.02
N ARG A 67 -32.10 14.35 12.26
CA ARG A 67 -31.64 13.01 11.88
C ARG A 67 -30.37 13.05 11.00
N ILE A 68 -30.28 13.99 10.08
CA ILE A 68 -29.11 14.18 9.23
C ILE A 68 -27.90 14.61 10.08
N ARG A 69 -28.11 15.53 11.03
CA ARG A 69 -27.04 15.98 11.95
C ARG A 69 -26.51 14.82 12.80
N GLU A 70 -27.37 13.97 13.34
CA GLU A 70 -26.97 12.77 14.08
C GLU A 70 -26.10 11.81 13.25
N ARG A 71 -26.46 11.57 11.98
CA ARG A 71 -25.69 10.70 11.09
C ARG A 71 -24.32 11.30 10.76
N LYS A 72 -24.26 12.60 10.45
CA LYS A 72 -23.01 13.30 10.15
C LYS A 72 -22.03 13.31 11.32
N LEU A 73 -22.53 13.47 12.55
CA LEU A 73 -21.69 13.42 13.76
C LEU A 73 -21.03 12.04 13.96
N LYS A 74 -21.74 10.95 13.61
CA LYS A 74 -21.19 9.59 13.72
C LYS A 74 -20.22 9.22 12.61
N GLN A 75 -20.41 9.73 11.39
CA GLN A 75 -19.54 9.43 10.25
C GLN A 75 -18.22 10.23 10.25
N GLY A 76 -18.23 11.48 10.70
CA GLY A 76 -17.07 12.37 10.55
C GLY A 76 -15.79 11.90 11.26
N VAL A 77 -15.90 11.22 12.40
CA VAL A 77 -14.73 10.73 13.14
C VAL A 77 -14.12 9.46 12.52
N TRP A 78 -14.95 8.55 12.00
CA TRP A 78 -14.47 7.30 11.42
C TRP A 78 -13.90 7.49 10.02
N ASP A 79 -14.48 8.37 9.19
CA ASP A 79 -13.93 8.70 7.87
C ASP A 79 -12.57 9.40 7.97
N TYR A 80 -12.37 10.25 8.99
CA TYR A 80 -11.08 10.89 9.23
C TYR A 80 -10.02 9.86 9.65
N VAL A 81 -10.31 8.98 10.61
CA VAL A 81 -9.35 7.97 11.08
C VAL A 81 -8.99 6.96 9.98
N ILE A 82 -9.97 6.52 9.17
CA ILE A 82 -9.74 5.58 8.06
C ILE A 82 -8.98 6.26 6.92
N GLY A 83 -9.24 7.54 6.67
CA GLY A 83 -8.50 8.34 5.68
C GLY A 83 -7.01 8.37 6.00
N PHE A 84 -6.64 8.79 7.21
CA PHE A 84 -5.25 8.93 7.65
C PHE A 84 -4.52 7.60 7.93
N ALA A 85 -5.26 6.51 8.14
CA ALA A 85 -4.67 5.20 8.42
C ALA A 85 -3.73 4.72 7.30
N ARG A 86 -4.05 5.04 6.03
CA ARG A 86 -3.24 4.65 4.88
C ARG A 86 -1.93 5.42 4.83
N GLU A 87 -1.94 6.75 5.01
CA GLU A 87 -0.70 7.53 5.01
C GLU A 87 0.19 7.19 6.22
N ILE A 88 -0.41 6.97 7.39
CA ILE A 88 0.34 6.58 8.61
C ILE A 88 0.97 5.20 8.43
N ALA A 89 0.26 4.23 7.84
CA ALA A 89 0.82 2.91 7.58
C ALA A 89 2.03 2.97 6.64
N ILE A 90 1.96 3.77 5.57
CA ILE A 90 3.09 3.95 4.63
C ILE A 90 4.28 4.59 5.34
N ALA A 91 4.04 5.64 6.14
CA ALA A 91 5.09 6.31 6.90
C ALA A 91 5.78 5.36 7.89
N LEU A 92 5.01 4.54 8.60
CA LEU A 92 5.55 3.54 9.54
C LEU A 92 6.39 2.48 8.84
N VAL A 93 5.95 1.99 7.67
CA VAL A 93 6.74 1.05 6.86
C VAL A 93 8.05 1.68 6.40
N PHE A 94 8.03 2.93 5.94
CA PHE A 94 9.25 3.64 5.55
C PHE A 94 10.21 3.83 6.72
N ILE A 95 9.71 4.25 7.88
CA ILE A 95 10.51 4.40 9.10
C ILE A 95 11.11 3.04 9.51
N PHE A 96 10.32 1.97 9.45
CA PHE A 96 10.80 0.62 9.77
C PHE A 96 11.90 0.14 8.81
N LEU A 97 11.74 0.38 7.51
CA LEU A 97 12.77 0.06 6.51
C LEU A 97 14.06 0.86 6.73
N LEU A 98 13.95 2.14 7.09
CA LEU A 98 15.10 2.98 7.44
C LEU A 98 15.82 2.47 8.69
N LEU A 99 15.08 2.09 9.72
CA LEU A 99 15.66 1.52 10.95
C LEU A 99 16.33 0.17 10.69
N LEU A 100 15.72 -0.71 9.90
CA LEU A 100 16.34 -1.97 9.49
C LEU A 100 17.61 -1.73 8.67
N GLY A 101 17.57 -0.81 7.71
CA GLY A 101 18.75 -0.46 6.91
C GLY A 101 19.89 0.07 7.78
N PHE A 102 19.58 0.92 8.76
CA PHE A 102 20.57 1.45 9.70
C PHE A 102 21.18 0.35 10.58
N GLU A 103 20.37 -0.59 11.08
CA GLU A 103 20.85 -1.71 11.90
C GLU A 103 21.74 -2.69 11.10
N LEU A 104 21.43 -2.95 9.83
CA LEU A 104 22.31 -3.76 8.98
C LEU A 104 23.64 -3.06 8.69
N ILE A 105 23.62 -1.75 8.44
CA ILE A 105 24.84 -0.95 8.19
C ILE A 105 25.71 -0.87 9.45
N SER A 106 25.10 -0.68 10.63
CA SER A 106 25.82 -0.61 11.90
C SER A 106 26.47 -1.95 12.26
N ARG A 107 25.84 -3.08 11.89
CA ARG A 107 26.42 -4.42 12.04
C ARG A 107 27.55 -4.70 11.05
N GLY A 108 27.52 -4.12 9.84
CA GLY A 108 28.53 -4.30 8.80
C GLY A 108 29.82 -3.47 8.97
N THR A 109 29.86 -2.49 9.89
CA THR A 109 30.98 -1.54 10.04
C THR A 109 31.92 -1.85 11.21
N ARG A 110 32.23 -3.13 11.43
CA ARG A 110 33.36 -3.55 12.29
C ARG A 110 34.48 -4.23 11.53
N VAL A 111 34.65 -3.94 10.24
CA VAL A 111 35.88 -4.34 9.54
C VAL A 111 36.95 -3.30 9.87
N ARG A 112 37.91 -3.68 10.71
CA ARG A 112 39.10 -2.88 10.99
C ARG A 112 39.82 -2.63 9.67
N ILE A 113 40.06 -1.35 9.37
CA ILE A 113 40.76 -0.89 8.15
C ILE A 113 42.11 -1.60 7.98
N GLU A 114 42.71 -2.06 9.08
CA GLU A 114 43.93 -2.85 9.15
C GLU A 114 43.86 -4.16 8.33
N GLU A 115 42.71 -4.80 8.24
CA GLU A 115 42.53 -6.11 7.59
C GLU A 115 42.27 -5.97 6.07
N ALA A 116 41.69 -4.85 5.64
CA ALA A 116 41.47 -4.54 4.23
C ALA A 116 42.75 -4.04 3.52
N VAL A 117 43.70 -3.47 4.25
CA VAL A 117 44.99 -3.00 3.71
C VAL A 117 46.03 -4.13 3.65
N LEU A 118 45.96 -5.11 4.55
CA LEU A 118 46.88 -6.27 4.58
C LEU A 118 46.42 -7.45 3.70
N GLY A 119 45.20 -7.42 3.16
CA GLY A 119 44.66 -8.46 2.28
C GLY A 119 45.20 -8.45 0.85
N ASP A 120 45.72 -7.30 0.39
CA ASP A 120 46.25 -7.12 -0.96
C ASP A 120 47.75 -6.76 -0.91
N THR A 121 48.63 -7.78 -0.86
CA THR A 121 49.92 -7.86 -1.62
C THR A 121 50.83 -8.97 -1.06
N PRO A 122 50.92 -10.15 -1.69
CA PRO A 122 51.89 -11.19 -1.29
C PRO A 122 53.34 -10.87 -1.69
N SER A 123 53.59 -9.76 -2.39
CA SER A 123 54.90 -9.44 -2.97
C SER A 123 55.79 -8.52 -2.13
N ILE A 124 55.24 -7.70 -1.22
CA ILE A 124 56.04 -6.70 -0.49
C ILE A 124 56.69 -7.28 0.78
N GLN A 125 56.05 -8.27 1.42
CA GLN A 125 56.53 -8.85 2.68
C GLN A 125 57.82 -9.69 2.53
N LYS A 126 58.09 -10.22 1.32
CA LYS A 126 59.35 -10.96 1.05
C LYS A 126 60.55 -10.03 0.87
N VAL A 127 60.34 -8.76 0.49
CA VAL A 127 61.42 -7.80 0.24
C VAL A 127 61.89 -7.13 1.53
N MET A 128 61.02 -6.97 2.55
CA MET A 128 61.41 -6.33 3.82
C MET A 128 61.95 -7.28 4.90
N SER A 129 61.67 -8.59 4.86
CA SER A 129 62.18 -9.52 5.90
C SER A 129 63.59 -10.06 5.62
N SER A 130 64.10 -9.90 4.40
CA SER A 130 65.45 -10.28 4.02
C SER A 130 66.38 -9.07 4.04
N GLY A 131 66.65 -8.54 5.24
CA GLY A 131 67.82 -7.70 5.50
C GLY A 131 69.12 -8.51 5.44
N GLY A 132 69.36 -9.21 4.33
CA GLY A 132 70.51 -10.08 4.11
C GLY A 132 71.13 -9.78 2.75
N GLU A 133 72.46 -9.71 2.72
CA GLU A 133 73.26 -9.45 1.52
C GLU A 133 72.84 -10.36 0.36
N LEU A 134 72.51 -9.76 -0.79
CA LEU A 134 72.26 -10.50 -2.02
C LEU A 134 73.52 -11.28 -2.42
N THR A 135 73.36 -12.59 -2.59
CA THR A 135 74.44 -13.42 -3.14
C THR A 135 74.57 -13.18 -4.65
N LYS A 136 75.78 -13.33 -5.21
CA LYS A 136 76.07 -13.02 -6.62
C LYS A 136 75.19 -13.78 -7.61
N ASP A 137 74.69 -14.94 -7.19
CA ASP A 137 73.84 -15.80 -8.02
C ASP A 137 72.41 -15.26 -8.14
N GLU A 138 71.87 -14.61 -7.09
CA GLU A 138 70.54 -13.96 -7.12
C GLU A 138 70.54 -12.69 -7.97
N VAL A 139 71.66 -11.96 -7.99
CA VAL A 139 71.85 -10.80 -8.88
C VAL A 139 71.90 -11.24 -10.34
N LEU A 140 72.47 -12.42 -10.63
CA LEU A 140 72.52 -12.96 -11.99
C LEU A 140 71.11 -13.32 -12.51
N GLU A 141 70.27 -13.91 -11.65
CA GLU A 141 68.89 -14.26 -11.99
C GLU A 141 68.00 -13.02 -12.24
N LEU A 142 68.15 -11.99 -11.42
CA LEU A 142 67.48 -10.70 -11.60
C LEU A 142 67.93 -9.98 -12.88
N THR A 143 69.20 -10.08 -13.24
CA THR A 143 69.72 -9.46 -14.47
C THR A 143 69.23 -10.19 -15.73
N LEU A 144 69.10 -11.52 -15.67
CA LEU A 144 68.57 -12.32 -16.78
C LEU A 144 67.07 -12.11 -17.00
N THR A 145 66.29 -11.95 -15.93
CA THR A 145 64.85 -11.65 -16.02
C THR A 145 64.58 -10.25 -16.57
N ILE A 146 65.36 -9.24 -16.18
CA ILE A 146 65.21 -7.86 -16.71
C ILE A 146 65.66 -7.75 -18.18
N ASN A 147 66.65 -8.54 -18.62
CA ASN A 147 67.13 -8.48 -20.00
C ASN A 147 66.29 -9.33 -20.98
N GLY A 148 65.48 -10.27 -20.47
CA GLY A 148 64.51 -11.04 -21.25
C GLY A 148 63.31 -10.21 -21.74
N ASP A 149 62.99 -9.11 -21.05
CA ASP A 149 61.83 -8.27 -21.36
C ASP A 149 62.16 -7.08 -22.29
N ARG A 150 63.42 -6.96 -22.75
CA ARG A 150 63.85 -5.97 -23.76
C ARG A 150 64.04 -6.53 -25.17
N LYS A 151 63.48 -7.71 -25.46
CA LYS A 151 63.31 -8.21 -26.84
C LYS A 151 61.85 -8.60 -27.09
N LYS A 152 60.98 -7.59 -27.18
CA LYS A 152 59.84 -7.59 -28.09
C LYS A 152 59.81 -6.26 -28.82
#